data_AF-A0A662JUK4-F1
#
_entry.id   AF-A0A662JUK4-F1
#
_cell.length_a   1.000
_cell.length_b   1.000
_cell.length_c   1.000
_cell.angle_alpha   90.00
_cell.angle_beta   90.00
_cell.angle_gamma   90.00
#
_symmetry.space_group_name_H-M   'P 1'
#
loop_
_entity.id
_entity.type
_entity.pdbx_description
1 polymer ?
#
loop_
_entity_poly.entity_id
_entity_poly.type
_entity_poly.pdbx_seq_one_letter_code
_entity_poly.pdbx_strand_id
1 'polypeptide(L)'
;MIARKTALIIFIQLLNGLLGYVGLKFIAIYMQPWEYGVIGFAYGFVSLFSILGNLGFNSAHVKRISEGKCLGKCIATYALTKTVLAGLVACSVILSIAIWKYVLNRGFETPLHEQVVYIMLAYFVLNILAQSMISTFNARKETAKAQFLIFCII
;
A
#
# COMPACT_ATOMS: atom_id res chain seq x y z
N MET A 1 26.76 2.09 16.56
CA MET A 1 26.01 1.35 15.51
C MET A 1 24.62 1.92 15.17
N ILE A 2 23.99 2.73 16.04
CA ILE A 2 22.70 3.39 15.73
C ILE A 2 22.85 4.42 14.60
N ALA A 3 23.91 5.24 14.64
CA ALA A 3 24.18 6.29 13.64
C ALA A 3 24.21 5.76 12.18
N ARG A 4 24.79 4.59 11.94
CA ARG A 4 24.85 3.98 10.58
C ARG A 4 23.48 3.54 10.08
N LYS A 5 22.59 3.07 10.97
CA LYS A 5 21.22 2.70 10.60
C LYS A 5 20.38 3.93 10.31
N THR A 6 20.49 4.97 11.15
CA THR A 6 19.79 6.24 10.93
C THR A 6 20.23 6.91 9.63
N ALA A 7 21.54 6.96 9.35
CA ALA A 7 22.07 7.51 8.11
C ALA A 7 21.52 6.81 6.87
N LEU A 8 21.43 5.48 6.89
CA LEU A 8 20.85 4.70 5.78
C LEU A 8 19.36 5.03 5.57
N ILE A 9 18.57 5.13 6.64
CA ILE A 9 17.15 5.50 6.54
C ILE A 9 17.00 6.88 5.94
N ILE A 10 17.76 7.88 6.43
CA ILE A 10 17.71 9.25 5.91
C ILE A 10 18.08 9.28 4.44
N PHE A 11 19.15 8.58 4.05
CA PHE A 11 19.60 8.52 2.66
C PHE A 11 18.53 7.94 1.73
N ILE A 12 17.91 6.82 2.11
CA ILE A 12 16.86 6.18 1.31
C ILE A 12 15.61 7.07 1.23
N GLN A 13 15.22 7.72 2.33
CA GLN A 13 14.08 8.65 2.30
C GLN A 13 14.33 9.88 1.43
N LEU A 14 15.58 10.35 1.37
CA LEU A 14 15.96 11.45 0.48
C LEU A 14 15.88 11.03 -0.99
N LEU A 15 16.37 9.82 -1.33
CA LEU A 15 16.21 9.25 -2.67
C LEU A 15 14.74 9.06 -3.06
N ASN A 16 13.91 8.54 -2.15
CA ASN A 16 12.46 8.41 -2.33
C ASN A 16 11.81 9.77 -2.60
N GLY A 17 12.20 10.80 -1.83
CA GLY A 17 11.72 12.17 -2.02
C GLY A 17 12.12 12.75 -3.38
N LEU A 18 13.35 12.49 -3.83
CA LEU A 18 13.82 12.91 -5.16
C LEU A 18 13.04 12.22 -6.28
N LEU A 19 12.83 10.90 -6.20
CA LEU A 19 12.02 10.16 -7.17
C LEU A 19 10.57 10.66 -7.18
N GLY A 20 9.98 10.88 -6.00
CA GLY A 20 8.65 11.46 -5.86
C GLY A 20 8.55 12.86 -6.47
N TYR A 21 9.55 13.71 -6.28
CA TYR A 21 9.61 15.04 -6.90
C TYR A 21 9.69 14.97 -8.43
N VAL A 22 10.51 14.06 -8.96
CA VAL A 22 10.59 13.82 -10.41
C VAL A 22 9.22 13.36 -10.94
N GLY A 23 8.58 12.39 -10.28
CA GLY A 23 7.23 11.93 -10.63
C GLY A 23 6.20 13.06 -10.61
N LEU A 24 6.20 13.90 -9.57
CA LEU A 24 5.33 15.08 -9.48
C LEU A 24 5.58 16.08 -10.61
N LYS A 25 6.84 16.30 -11.00
CA LYS A 25 7.16 17.16 -12.14
C LYS A 25 6.57 16.62 -13.45
N PHE A 26 6.63 15.31 -13.68
CA PHE A 26 5.98 14.70 -14.85
C PHE A 26 4.46 14.90 -14.81
N ILE A 27 3.82 14.65 -13.66
CA ILE A 27 2.38 14.90 -13.50
C ILE A 27 2.05 16.37 -13.80
N ALA A 28 2.81 17.31 -13.25
CA ALA A 28 2.56 18.75 -13.43
C ALA A 28 2.73 19.23 -14.88
N ILE A 29 3.59 18.60 -15.67
CA ILE A 29 3.85 19.00 -17.07
C ILE A 29 2.89 18.33 -18.04
N TYR A 30 2.59 17.03 -17.83
CA TYR A 30 1.91 16.21 -18.84
C TYR A 30 0.43 15.95 -18.55
N MET A 31 -0.03 16.15 -17.30
CA MET A 31 -1.39 15.81 -16.90
C MET A 31 -2.28 17.05 -16.85
N GLN A 32 -3.48 16.95 -17.43
CA GLN A 32 -4.49 17.99 -17.34
C GLN A 32 -5.16 17.99 -15.94
N PRO A 33 -5.67 19.14 -15.45
CA PRO A 33 -6.31 19.22 -14.14
C PRO A 33 -7.45 18.22 -13.94
N TRP A 34 -8.19 17.93 -15.01
CA TRP A 34 -9.26 16.93 -15.03
C TRP A 34 -8.72 15.51 -14.74
N GLU A 35 -7.68 15.08 -15.44
CA GLU A 35 -7.08 13.75 -15.30
C GLU A 35 -6.51 13.55 -13.89
N TYR A 36 -5.87 14.59 -13.33
CA TYR A 36 -5.40 14.58 -11.96
C TYR A 36 -6.55 14.43 -10.95
N GLY A 37 -7.69 15.06 -11.22
CA GLY A 37 -8.92 14.90 -10.44
C GLY A 37 -9.44 13.46 -10.45
N VAL A 38 -9.42 12.77 -11.59
CA VAL A 38 -9.81 11.35 -11.70
C VAL A 38 -8.92 10.46 -10.85
N ILE A 39 -7.61 10.69 -10.87
CA ILE A 39 -6.64 9.95 -10.04
C ILE A 39 -6.87 10.22 -8.56
N GLY A 40 -7.10 11.48 -8.18
CA GLY A 40 -7.42 11.87 -6.82
C GLY A 40 -8.70 11.20 -6.32
N PHE A 41 -9.74 11.16 -7.14
CA PHE A 41 -10.98 10.43 -6.86
C PHE A 41 -10.71 8.94 -6.64
N ALA A 42 -10.00 8.29 -7.57
CA ALA A 42 -9.72 6.86 -7.49
C ALA A 42 -8.90 6.49 -6.26
N TYR A 43 -7.85 7.28 -5.97
CA TYR A 43 -7.02 7.10 -4.78
C TYR A 43 -7.85 7.27 -3.50
N GLY A 44 -8.64 8.35 -3.42
CA GLY A 44 -9.51 8.63 -2.28
C GLY A 44 -10.53 7.52 -2.05
N PHE A 45 -11.20 7.09 -3.11
CA PHE A 45 -12.21 6.02 -3.06
C PHE A 45 -11.63 4.70 -2.55
N VAL A 46 -10.51 4.24 -3.10
CA VAL A 46 -9.86 2.99 -2.65
C VAL A 46 -9.30 3.15 -1.23
N SER A 47 -8.77 4.32 -0.88
CA SER A 47 -8.22 4.63 0.45
C SER A 47 -9.25 4.49 1.56
N LEU A 48 -10.54 4.78 1.31
CA LEU A 48 -11.61 4.56 2.29
C LEU A 48 -11.68 3.10 2.77
N PHE A 49 -11.36 2.14 1.91
CA PHE A 49 -11.35 0.72 2.23
C PHE A 49 -10.00 0.24 2.75
N SER A 50 -8.93 1.04 2.64
CA SER A 50 -7.56 0.65 3.01
C SER A 50 -7.41 0.29 4.49
N ILE A 51 -8.27 0.83 5.35
CA ILE A 51 -8.31 0.49 6.79
C ILE A 51 -8.54 -1.02 7.01
N LEU A 52 -9.33 -1.67 6.14
CA LEU A 52 -9.58 -3.10 6.18
C LEU A 52 -8.30 -3.91 5.87
N GLY A 53 -7.36 -3.33 5.13
CA GLY A 53 -6.06 -3.91 4.81
C GLY A 53 -5.06 -3.88 5.97
N ASN A 54 -5.32 -3.05 6.98
CA ASN A 54 -4.44 -2.90 8.13
C ASN A 54 -5.21 -2.63 9.44
N LEU A 55 -5.86 -3.68 9.95
CA LEU A 55 -6.55 -3.69 11.25
C LEU A 55 -5.56 -3.77 12.45
N GLY A 56 -4.41 -3.12 12.37
CA GLY A 56 -3.37 -3.14 13.42
C GLY A 56 -2.50 -4.41 13.46
N PHE A 57 -2.70 -5.36 12.53
CA PHE A 57 -1.94 -6.61 12.48
C PHE A 57 -0.44 -6.43 12.30
N ASN A 58 0.02 -5.32 11.70
CA ASN A 58 1.45 -5.02 11.58
C ASN A 58 2.10 -4.93 12.97
N SER A 59 1.51 -4.14 13.87
CA SER A 59 2.01 -3.94 15.24
C SER A 59 1.91 -5.22 16.06
N ALA A 60 0.81 -5.97 15.91
CA ALA A 60 0.63 -7.26 16.57
C ALA A 60 1.71 -8.28 16.14
N HIS A 61 2.05 -8.33 14.86
CA HIS A 61 3.10 -9.20 14.33
C HIS A 61 4.49 -8.83 14.89
N VAL A 62 4.85 -7.54 14.88
CA VAL A 62 6.12 -7.05 15.45
C VAL A 62 6.23 -7.41 16.94
N LYS A 63 5.14 -7.25 17.70
CA LYS A 63 5.09 -7.62 19.12
C LYS A 63 5.30 -9.12 19.32
N ARG A 64 4.60 -9.97 18.57
CA ARG A 64 4.72 -11.44 18.66
C ARG A 64 6.13 -11.95 18.35
N ILE A 65 6.81 -11.36 17.36
CA ILE A 65 8.21 -11.68 17.07
C ILE A 65 9.12 -11.22 18.21
N SER A 66 8.88 -10.03 18.77
CA SER A 66 9.67 -9.49 19.88
C SER A 66 9.51 -10.30 21.17
N GLU A 67 8.36 -10.96 21.37
CA GLU A 67 8.09 -11.90 22.47
C GLU A 67 8.81 -13.27 22.30
N GLY A 68 9.60 -13.46 21.23
CA GLY A 68 10.36 -14.70 21.02
C GLY A 68 9.52 -15.91 20.59
N LYS A 69 8.30 -15.69 20.07
CA LYS A 69 7.47 -16.77 19.51
C LYS A 69 8.13 -17.39 18.27
N CYS A 70 7.71 -18.61 17.91
CA CYS A 70 8.24 -19.34 16.76
C CYS A 70 8.14 -18.51 15.47
N LEU A 71 9.30 -18.10 14.93
CA LEU A 71 9.42 -17.19 13.79
C LEU A 71 8.67 -17.69 12.55
N GLY A 72 8.88 -18.96 12.17
CA GLY A 72 8.25 -19.54 10.98
C GLY A 72 6.73 -19.50 11.05
N LYS A 73 6.14 -19.90 12.18
CA LYS A 73 4.69 -19.88 12.39
C LYS A 73 4.16 -18.44 12.39
N CYS A 74 4.85 -17.52 13.07
CA CYS A 74 4.43 -16.11 13.12
C CYS A 74 4.45 -15.43 11.75
N ILE A 75 5.47 -15.69 10.92
CA ILE A 75 5.58 -15.13 9.57
C ILE A 75 4.51 -15.71 8.66
N ALA A 76 4.35 -17.05 8.66
CA ALA A 76 3.35 -17.70 7.82
C ALA A 76 1.92 -17.26 8.17
N THR A 77 1.55 -17.24 9.45
CA THR A 77 0.21 -16.77 9.88
C THR A 77 0.00 -15.30 9.51
N TYR A 78 1.02 -14.46 9.66
CA TYR A 78 0.91 -13.04 9.32
C TYR A 78 0.78 -12.80 7.82
N ALA A 79 1.57 -13.49 7.00
CA ALA A 79 1.47 -13.42 5.54
C ALA A 79 0.09 -13.90 5.06
N LEU A 80 -0.40 -15.03 5.57
CA LEU A 80 -1.74 -15.53 5.24
C LEU A 80 -2.83 -14.52 5.64
N THR A 81 -2.73 -13.98 6.86
CA THR A 81 -3.66 -12.96 7.35
C THR A 81 -3.65 -11.74 6.42
N LYS A 82 -2.46 -11.26 6.03
CA LYS A 82 -2.33 -10.12 5.10
C LYS A 82 -2.91 -10.39 3.72
N THR A 83 -2.73 -11.59 3.17
CA THR A 83 -3.35 -11.98 1.91
C THR A 83 -4.88 -11.99 2.00
N VAL A 84 -5.43 -12.49 3.11
CA VAL A 84 -6.89 -12.45 3.36
C VAL A 84 -7.39 -11.01 3.49
N LEU A 85 -6.68 -10.15 4.22
CA LEU A 85 -7.03 -8.73 4.34
C LEU A 85 -6.93 -8.00 2.98
N ALA A 86 -5.94 -8.31 2.16
CA ALA A 86 -5.81 -7.75 0.81
C ALA A 86 -6.98 -8.19 -0.08
N GLY A 87 -7.38 -9.46 -0.01
CA GLY A 87 -8.59 -9.97 -0.67
C GLY A 87 -9.86 -9.29 -0.16
N LEU A 88 -9.98 -9.04 1.14
CA LEU A 88 -11.10 -8.33 1.73
C LEU A 88 -11.23 -6.90 1.18
N VAL A 89 -10.11 -6.16 1.09
CA VAL A 89 -10.07 -4.83 0.47
C VAL A 89 -10.52 -4.91 -0.99
N ALA A 90 -9.95 -5.83 -1.78
CA ALA A 90 -10.32 -6.01 -3.19
C ALA A 90 -11.80 -6.33 -3.37
N CYS A 91 -12.34 -7.28 -2.60
CA CYS A 91 -13.75 -7.62 -2.62
C CYS A 91 -14.63 -6.42 -2.24
N SER A 92 -14.27 -5.68 -1.19
CA SER A 92 -15.06 -4.52 -0.74
C SER A 92 -15.15 -3.41 -1.79
N VAL A 93 -14.04 -3.10 -2.49
CA VAL A 93 -14.01 -2.11 -3.57
C VAL A 93 -14.81 -2.59 -4.77
N ILE A 94 -14.63 -3.84 -5.20
CA ILE A 94 -15.37 -4.41 -6.34
C ILE A 94 -16.87 -4.47 -6.04
N LEU A 95 -17.26 -4.87 -4.83
CA LEU A 95 -18.65 -4.89 -4.39
C LEU A 95 -19.25 -3.49 -4.36
N SER A 96 -18.51 -2.49 -3.87
CA SER A 96 -18.95 -1.09 -3.88
C SER A 96 -19.24 -0.59 -5.29
N ILE A 97 -18.35 -0.89 -6.25
CA ILE A 97 -18.56 -0.57 -7.67
C ILE A 97 -19.76 -1.34 -8.26
N ALA A 98 -19.90 -2.62 -7.93
CA ALA A 98 -21.00 -3.44 -8.39
C ALA A 98 -22.36 -2.92 -7.87
N ILE A 99 -22.43 -2.52 -6.60
CA ILE A 99 -23.62 -1.89 -6.02
C ILE A 99 -23.93 -0.59 -6.76
N TRP A 100 -22.94 0.26 -7.00
CA TRP A 100 -23.12 1.51 -7.74
C TRP A 100 -23.70 1.29 -9.15
N LYS A 101 -23.14 0.32 -9.88
CA LYS A 101 -23.53 0.02 -11.27
C LYS A 101 -24.85 -0.72 -11.40
N TYR A 102 -25.03 -1.81 -10.66
CA TYR A 102 -26.13 -2.75 -10.88
C TYR A 102 -27.32 -2.52 -9.96
N VAL A 103 -27.11 -1.99 -8.75
CA VAL A 103 -28.19 -1.75 -7.78
C VAL A 103 -28.73 -0.34 -7.92
N LEU A 104 -27.85 0.66 -7.96
CA LEU A 104 -28.27 2.06 -8.14
C LEU A 104 -28.49 2.46 -9.61
N ASN A 105 -28.15 1.59 -10.57
CA ASN A 105 -28.20 1.85 -12.01
C ASN A 105 -27.50 3.17 -12.39
N ARG A 106 -26.40 3.50 -11.69
CA ARG A 106 -25.61 4.71 -11.97
C ARG A 106 -24.37 4.34 -12.78
N GLY A 107 -24.07 5.17 -13.78
CA GLY A 107 -22.83 5.07 -14.54
C GLY A 107 -21.67 5.79 -13.86
N PHE A 108 -20.46 5.56 -14.39
CA PHE A 108 -19.35 6.50 -14.21
C PHE A 108 -19.45 7.59 -15.28
N GLU A 109 -18.97 8.79 -14.96
CA GLU A 109 -18.97 9.93 -15.89
C GLU A 109 -18.15 9.65 -17.15
N THR A 110 -17.01 8.95 -17.00
CA THR A 110 -16.23 8.42 -18.12
C THR A 110 -15.71 7.02 -17.80
N PRO A 111 -15.47 6.17 -18.83
CA PRO A 111 -14.85 4.86 -18.63
C PRO A 111 -13.45 4.94 -18.01
N LEU A 112 -12.78 6.10 -18.14
CA LEU A 112 -11.47 6.36 -17.52
C LEU A 112 -11.56 6.27 -15.98
N HIS A 113 -12.64 6.75 -15.37
CA HIS A 113 -12.79 6.76 -13.90
C HIS A 113 -12.72 5.34 -13.32
N GLU A 114 -13.42 4.41 -13.96
CA GLU A 114 -13.45 3.02 -13.54
C GLU A 114 -12.08 2.35 -13.71
N GLN A 115 -11.42 2.57 -14.85
CA GLN A 115 -10.09 2.00 -15.12
C GLN A 115 -9.06 2.45 -14.08
N VAL A 116 -9.05 3.75 -13.75
CA VAL A 116 -8.11 4.31 -12.77
C VAL A 116 -8.39 3.76 -11.37
N VAL A 117 -9.66 3.52 -10.99
CA VAL A 117 -10.00 2.85 -9.72
C VAL A 117 -9.42 1.44 -9.66
N TYR A 118 -9.50 0.65 -10.73
CA TYR A 118 -8.91 -0.68 -10.76
C TYR A 118 -7.37 -0.66 -10.68
N ILE A 119 -6.73 0.30 -11.36
CA ILE A 119 -5.27 0.50 -11.25
C ILE A 119 -4.89 0.84 -9.81
N MET A 120 -5.62 1.77 -9.18
CA MET A 120 -5.39 2.11 -7.77
C MET A 120 -5.64 0.94 -6.84
N LEU A 121 -6.67 0.14 -7.09
CA LEU A 121 -6.92 -1.07 -6.30
C LEU A 121 -5.75 -2.04 -6.37
N ALA A 122 -5.22 -2.29 -7.57
CA ALA A 122 -4.05 -3.15 -7.75
C ALA A 122 -2.83 -2.62 -6.97
N TYR A 123 -2.59 -1.31 -7.03
CA TYR A 123 -1.55 -0.65 -6.24
C TYR A 123 -1.73 -0.88 -4.72
N PHE A 124 -2.93 -0.66 -4.18
CA PHE A 124 -3.21 -0.86 -2.75
C PHE A 124 -3.04 -2.32 -2.32
N VAL A 125 -3.47 -3.28 -3.14
CA VAL A 125 -3.31 -4.72 -2.87
C VAL A 125 -1.82 -5.09 -2.81
N LEU A 126 -1.04 -4.67 -3.80
CA LEU A 126 0.40 -4.91 -3.83
C LEU A 126 1.10 -4.26 -2.63
N ASN A 127 0.71 -3.03 -2.27
CA ASN A 127 1.24 -2.34 -1.11
C ASN A 127 0.94 -3.09 0.20
N ILE A 128 -0.28 -3.61 0.40
CA ILE A 128 -0.64 -4.42 1.59
C ILE A 128 0.23 -5.68 1.68
N LEU A 129 0.45 -6.38 0.56
CA LEU A 129 1.30 -7.56 0.50
C LEU A 129 2.76 -7.21 0.77
N ALA A 130 3.27 -6.13 0.20
CA ALA A 130 4.64 -5.69 0.41
C ALA A 130 4.89 -5.24 1.86
N GLN A 131 3.90 -4.60 2.49
CA GLN A 131 3.93 -4.24 3.91
C GLN A 131 4.08 -5.46 4.84
N SER A 132 3.67 -6.65 4.41
CA SER A 132 3.92 -7.88 5.17
C SER A 132 5.42 -8.15 5.30
N MET A 133 6.16 -8.07 4.19
CA MET A 133 7.61 -8.26 4.16
C MET A 133 8.35 -7.17 4.93
N ILE A 134 7.96 -5.90 4.72
CA ILE A 134 8.56 -4.74 5.43
C ILE A 134 8.42 -4.93 6.94
N SER A 135 7.22 -5.28 7.41
CA SER A 135 6.94 -5.46 8.84
C SER A 135 7.74 -6.62 9.44
N THR A 136 7.91 -7.72 8.70
CA THR A 136 8.74 -8.85 9.14
C THR A 136 10.22 -8.49 9.23
N PHE A 137 10.79 -7.79 8.24
CA PHE A 137 12.19 -7.36 8.32
C PHE A 137 12.44 -6.33 9.44
N ASN A 138 11.49 -5.43 9.65
CA ASN A 138 11.51 -4.49 10.78
C ASN A 138 11.46 -5.23 12.12
N ALA A 139 10.59 -6.23 12.26
CA ALA A 139 10.49 -7.05 13.47
C ALA A 139 11.79 -7.83 13.77
N ARG A 140 12.51 -8.26 12.72
CA ARG A 140 13.82 -8.94 12.84
C ARG A 140 15.01 -7.99 13.05
N LYS A 141 14.78 -6.67 13.13
CA LYS A 141 15.84 -5.63 13.20
C LYS A 141 16.78 -5.61 11.97
N GLU A 142 16.34 -6.18 10.85
CA GLU A 142 17.06 -6.22 9.56
C GLU A 142 16.77 -4.94 8.74
N THR A 143 17.08 -3.79 9.33
CA THR A 143 16.70 -2.47 8.81
C THR A 143 17.18 -2.23 7.37
N ALA A 144 18.34 -2.72 6.99
CA ALA A 144 18.86 -2.55 5.62
C ALA A 144 17.95 -3.21 4.57
N LYS A 145 17.44 -4.43 4.84
CA LYS A 145 16.54 -5.14 3.93
C LYS A 145 15.17 -4.47 3.86
N ALA A 146 14.66 -4.00 5.01
CA ALA A 146 13.40 -3.28 5.06
C ALA A 146 13.45 -1.98 4.23
N GLN A 147 14.53 -1.19 4.37
CA GLN A 147 14.66 0.07 3.65
C GLN A 147 14.87 -0.12 2.14
N PHE A 148 15.61 -1.15 1.73
CA PHE A 148 15.74 -1.50 0.31
C PHE A 148 14.38 -1.86 -0.32
N LEU A 149 13.56 -2.62 0.41
CA LEU A 149 12.25 -3.01 -0.07
C LEU A 149 11.29 -1.81 -0.14
N ILE A 150 11.38 -0.85 0.79
CA ILE A 150 10.63 0.41 0.75
C ILE A 150 11.00 1.23 -0.50
N PHE A 151 12.29 1.30 -0.85
CA PHE A 151 12.76 2.00 -2.05
C PHE A 151 12.21 1.37 -3.35
N CYS A 152 12.10 0.04 -3.42
CA CYS A 152 11.65 -0.67 -4.63
C CYS A 152 10.14 -0.56 -4.91
N ILE A 153 9.32 -0.16 -3.93
CA ILE A 153 7.85 -0.07 -4.07
C ILE A 153 7.41 1.30 -4.59
N ILE A 154 8.29 2.30 -4.50
CA ILE A 154 8.09 3.67 -5.01
C ILE A 154 8.39 3.71 -6.51
#